data_AF-A0A286UJL9-F1
#
_entry.id   AF-A0A286UJL9-F1
#
_cell.length_a   1.000
_cell.length_b   1.000
_cell.length_c   1.000
_cell.angle_alpha   90.00
_cell.angle_beta   90.00
_cell.angle_gamma   90.00
#
_symmetry.space_group_name_H-M   'P 1'
#
loop_
_entity.id
_entity.type
_entity.pdbx_description
1 polymer ?
#
loop_
_entity_poly.entity_id
_entity_poly.type
_entity_poly.pdbx_seq_one_letter_code
_entity_poly.pdbx_strand_id
1 'polypeptide(L)'
;MQFFSIVFTLFLAGLSAAERASYDNTYDNASGDMNTVACSNGPNGLSSRFPTFGSLPTFPNIGGSSAIAGFGSAECGSCWNLTFSQTGVSILVTAIDHTLDGFNLSQEALDKLTDGNAVFDDNCEYSN
;
A
#
# COMPACT_ATOMS: atom_id res chain seq x y z
N MET A 1 -42.36 36.43 -11.22
CA MET A 1 -41.30 36.48 -10.21
C MET A 1 -40.50 35.19 -10.34
N GLN A 2 -39.28 35.25 -10.87
CA GLN A 2 -38.40 34.07 -11.02
C GLN A 2 -37.53 33.97 -9.77
N PHE A 3 -37.69 32.87 -9.02
CA PHE A 3 -36.87 32.55 -7.85
C PHE A 3 -35.58 31.89 -8.32
N PHE A 4 -34.46 32.60 -8.16
CA PHE A 4 -33.12 32.00 -8.29
C PHE A 4 -32.82 31.25 -7.00
N SER A 5 -32.96 29.91 -7.02
CA SER A 5 -32.43 29.04 -5.97
C SER A 5 -30.93 28.86 -6.16
N ILE A 6 -30.13 29.42 -5.24
CA ILE A 6 -28.69 29.19 -5.17
C ILE A 6 -28.47 27.86 -4.44
N VAL A 7 -28.05 26.83 -5.17
CA VAL A 7 -27.59 25.56 -4.59
C VAL A 7 -26.12 25.73 -4.23
N PHE A 8 -25.80 25.67 -2.93
CA PHE A 8 -24.44 25.76 -2.42
C PHE A 8 -23.86 24.35 -2.31
N THR A 9 -23.04 23.94 -3.27
CA THR A 9 -22.39 22.62 -3.26
C THR A 9 -21.18 22.66 -2.32
N LEU A 10 -21.28 21.96 -1.18
CA LEU A 10 -20.16 21.81 -0.25
C LEU A 10 -19.14 20.82 -0.85
N PHE A 11 -17.98 21.32 -1.28
CA PHE A 11 -16.88 20.48 -1.75
C PHE A 11 -16.15 19.92 -0.51
N LEU A 12 -16.34 18.64 -0.20
CA LEU A 12 -15.49 17.95 0.77
C LEU A 12 -14.11 17.79 0.11
N ALA A 13 -13.16 18.64 0.48
CA ALA A 13 -11.76 18.34 0.24
C ALA A 13 -11.38 17.14 1.12
N GLY A 14 -10.95 16.03 0.49
CA GLY A 14 -10.43 14.88 1.23
C GLY A 14 -9.15 15.26 1.96
N LEU A 15 -9.11 15.03 3.28
CA LEU A 15 -7.88 15.13 4.05
C LEU A 15 -7.04 13.89 3.68
N SER A 16 -5.91 14.05 3.00
CA SER A 16 -4.94 12.95 2.91
C SER A 16 -4.21 12.87 4.25
N ALA A 17 -4.36 11.76 4.96
CA ALA A 17 -3.52 11.48 6.11
C ALA A 17 -2.12 11.12 5.59
N ALA A 18 -1.09 11.62 6.25
CA ALA A 18 0.27 11.18 5.98
C ALA A 18 0.55 9.92 6.81
N GLU A 19 0.85 8.82 6.14
CA GLU A 19 1.22 7.54 6.72
C GLU A 19 2.72 7.27 6.53
N ARG A 20 3.31 6.48 7.42
CA ARG A 20 4.74 6.16 7.32
C ARG A 20 4.96 5.06 6.30
N ALA A 21 6.06 5.10 5.55
CA ALA A 21 6.49 3.96 4.76
C ALA A 21 7.95 3.61 5.05
N SER A 22 8.22 2.31 5.13
CA SER A 22 9.54 1.70 5.33
C SER A 22 9.72 0.55 4.35
N TYR A 23 10.86 -0.14 4.39
CA TYR A 23 11.10 -1.31 3.55
C TYR A 23 11.54 -2.59 4.30
N ASP A 24 11.23 -3.74 3.71
CA ASP A 24 11.69 -5.06 4.11
C ASP A 24 12.05 -5.89 2.88
N ASN A 25 13.31 -6.32 2.81
CA ASN A 25 13.84 -7.05 1.66
C ASN A 25 13.22 -8.44 1.45
N THR A 26 12.46 -8.95 2.42
CA THR A 26 11.67 -10.17 2.26
C THR A 26 10.70 -10.03 1.09
N TYR A 27 10.10 -8.85 0.90
CA TYR A 27 9.14 -8.59 -0.17
C TYR A 27 9.77 -8.41 -1.55
N ASP A 28 11.10 -8.21 -1.64
CA ASP A 28 11.82 -8.20 -2.92
C ASP A 28 12.02 -9.61 -3.50
N ASN A 29 11.81 -10.67 -2.70
CA ASN A 29 11.99 -12.03 -3.17
C ASN A 29 10.77 -12.53 -3.96
N ALA A 30 10.87 -12.54 -5.29
CA ALA A 30 9.82 -13.07 -6.18
C ALA A 30 9.42 -14.54 -5.90
N SER A 31 10.34 -15.34 -5.34
CA SER A 31 10.07 -16.72 -4.93
C SER A 31 9.55 -16.85 -3.49
N GLY A 32 9.37 -15.72 -2.78
CA GLY A 32 8.80 -15.70 -1.44
C GLY A 32 7.40 -16.32 -1.43
N ASP A 33 7.13 -17.18 -0.46
CA ASP A 33 5.89 -17.96 -0.38
C ASP A 33 4.78 -17.11 0.25
N MET A 34 3.63 -17.01 -0.41
CA MET A 34 2.49 -16.26 0.13
C MET A 34 1.98 -16.83 1.47
N ASN A 35 2.31 -18.08 1.80
CA ASN A 35 1.95 -18.68 3.08
C ASN A 35 2.77 -18.15 4.27
N THR A 36 3.80 -17.33 4.06
CA THR A 36 4.61 -16.74 5.15
C THR A 36 4.06 -15.42 5.68
N VAL A 37 3.05 -14.84 5.01
CA VAL A 37 2.48 -13.52 5.37
C VAL A 37 1.04 -13.65 5.89
N ALA A 38 0.52 -12.60 6.51
CA ALA A 38 -0.83 -12.58 7.08
C ALA A 38 -1.92 -12.88 6.04
N CYS A 39 -1.74 -12.45 4.78
CA CYS A 39 -2.69 -12.70 3.69
C CYS A 39 -2.46 -14.02 2.96
N SER A 40 -1.98 -15.02 3.69
CA SER A 40 -1.73 -16.38 3.21
C SER A 40 -2.99 -17.08 2.69
N ASN A 41 -3.67 -17.84 3.54
CA ASN A 41 -4.86 -18.61 3.17
C ASN A 41 -6.10 -18.11 3.92
N GLY A 42 -7.18 -18.91 3.92
CA GLY A 42 -8.44 -18.54 4.55
C GLY A 42 -9.34 -17.70 3.65
N PRO A 43 -10.41 -17.09 4.20
CA PRO A 43 -11.48 -16.46 3.42
C PRO A 43 -11.02 -15.34 2.48
N ASN A 44 -10.02 -14.57 2.91
CA ASN A 44 -9.43 -13.45 2.17
C ASN A 44 -7.97 -13.73 1.77
N GLY A 45 -7.53 -15.00 1.83
CA GLY A 45 -6.16 -15.39 1.53
C GLY A 45 -5.83 -15.31 0.04
N LEU A 46 -4.58 -14.99 -0.25
CA LEU A 46 -4.06 -14.80 -1.60
C LEU A 46 -3.35 -16.06 -2.14
N SER A 47 -2.89 -16.98 -1.29
CA SER A 47 -1.96 -18.06 -1.67
C SER A 47 -2.51 -19.05 -2.69
N SER A 48 -3.84 -19.23 -2.76
CA SER A 48 -4.47 -20.10 -3.76
C SER A 48 -4.44 -19.50 -5.18
N ARG A 49 -4.41 -18.17 -5.30
CA ARG A 49 -4.38 -17.42 -6.56
C ARG A 49 -2.98 -16.95 -6.92
N PHE A 50 -2.21 -16.61 -5.89
CA PHE A 50 -0.89 -16.03 -5.96
C PHE A 50 0.04 -16.79 -5.00
N PRO A 51 0.59 -17.95 -5.40
CA PRO A 51 1.35 -18.81 -4.50
C PRO A 51 2.69 -18.20 -4.07
N THR A 52 3.26 -17.30 -4.88
CA THR A 52 4.49 -16.58 -4.54
C THR A 52 4.30 -15.07 -4.66
N PHE A 53 5.16 -14.28 -4.00
CA PHE A 53 5.16 -12.83 -4.12
C PHE A 53 5.27 -12.36 -5.58
N GLY A 54 6.14 -12.99 -6.36
CA GLY A 54 6.33 -12.68 -7.78
C GLY A 54 5.15 -13.03 -8.69
N SER A 55 4.16 -13.79 -8.19
CA SER A 55 2.94 -14.08 -8.95
C SER A 55 1.89 -12.96 -8.87
N LEU A 56 2.10 -11.97 -8.01
CA LEU A 56 1.22 -10.80 -7.90
C LEU A 56 1.42 -9.86 -9.11
N PRO A 57 0.34 -9.35 -9.74
CA PRO A 57 0.45 -8.44 -10.89
C PRO A 57 1.19 -7.13 -10.60
N THR A 58 1.20 -6.70 -9.34
CA THR A 58 1.89 -5.45 -8.94
C THR A 58 3.32 -5.68 -8.49
N PHE A 59 3.81 -6.93 -8.38
CA PHE A 59 5.18 -7.20 -7.96
C PHE A 59 6.19 -6.41 -8.82
N PRO A 60 7.20 -5.75 -8.23
CA PRO A 60 7.61 -5.77 -6.82
C PRO A 60 6.86 -4.80 -5.90
N ASN A 61 5.87 -4.04 -6.39
CA ASN A 61 5.09 -3.08 -5.60
C ASN A 61 4.08 -3.79 -4.67
N ILE A 62 4.61 -4.34 -3.59
CA ILE A 62 3.89 -5.12 -2.57
C ILE A 62 4.46 -4.79 -1.19
N GLY A 63 3.72 -5.14 -0.13
CA GLY A 63 4.21 -4.97 1.23
C GLY A 63 3.16 -5.20 2.31
N GLY A 64 3.54 -4.93 3.55
CA GLY A 64 2.64 -4.86 4.69
C GLY A 64 1.91 -3.53 4.78
N SER A 65 0.69 -3.55 5.31
CA SER A 65 -0.10 -2.37 5.66
C SER A 65 -0.69 -2.49 7.07
N SER A 66 -0.74 -1.37 7.79
CA SER A 66 -1.41 -1.29 9.09
C SER A 66 -2.92 -1.53 9.02
N ALA A 67 -3.52 -1.37 7.83
CA ALA A 67 -4.90 -1.72 7.56
C ALA A 67 -5.17 -3.25 7.66
N ILE A 68 -4.15 -4.08 7.44
CA ILE A 68 -4.26 -5.52 7.61
C ILE A 68 -4.08 -5.84 9.09
N ALA A 69 -5.16 -6.08 9.83
CA ALA A 69 -5.10 -6.40 11.26
C ALA A 69 -4.46 -7.78 11.58
N GLY A 70 -4.28 -8.64 10.57
CA GLY A 70 -3.72 -9.98 10.70
C GLY A 70 -4.36 -11.00 9.76
N PHE A 71 -4.24 -12.29 10.12
CA PHE A 71 -4.75 -13.40 9.33
C PHE A 71 -6.26 -13.27 9.03
N GLY A 72 -6.62 -13.45 7.76
CA GLY A 72 -8.02 -13.37 7.30
C GLY A 72 -8.60 -11.95 7.24
N SER A 73 -7.78 -10.90 7.37
CA SER A 73 -8.21 -9.51 7.21
C SER A 73 -8.95 -9.30 5.88
N ALA A 74 -9.99 -8.47 5.90
CA ALA A 74 -10.70 -8.04 4.68
C ALA A 74 -9.83 -7.14 3.78
N GLU A 75 -8.81 -6.51 4.36
CA GLU A 75 -7.86 -5.64 3.64
C GLU A 75 -6.77 -6.43 2.91
N CYS A 76 -6.78 -7.76 2.99
CA CYS A 76 -5.83 -8.60 2.27
C CYS A 76 -6.00 -8.48 0.75
N GLY A 77 -4.93 -8.11 0.05
CA GLY A 77 -4.94 -7.85 -1.38
C GLY A 77 -5.55 -6.50 -1.78
N SER A 78 -5.79 -5.61 -0.82
CA SER A 78 -6.17 -4.22 -1.11
C SER A 78 -5.08 -3.49 -1.91
N CYS A 79 -5.51 -2.54 -2.75
CA CYS A 79 -4.63 -1.77 -3.62
C CYS A 79 -4.58 -0.32 -3.15
N TRP A 80 -3.37 0.19 -2.95
CA TRP A 80 -3.11 1.51 -2.38
C TRP A 80 -2.28 2.35 -3.34
N ASN A 81 -2.67 3.61 -3.53
CA ASN A 81 -1.91 4.56 -4.33
C ASN A 81 -1.10 5.47 -3.41
N LEU A 82 0.15 5.10 -3.15
CA LEU A 82 1.03 5.85 -2.27
C LEU A 82 1.71 6.96 -3.05
N THR A 83 1.67 8.19 -2.52
CA THR A 83 2.32 9.36 -3.11
C THR A 83 3.34 9.95 -2.13
N PHE A 84 4.58 10.10 -2.58
CA PHE A 84 5.60 10.78 -1.79
C PHE A 84 5.56 12.27 -2.11
N SER A 85 5.09 13.08 -1.16
CA SER A 85 4.85 14.51 -1.41
C SER A 85 6.11 15.29 -1.79
N GLN A 86 7.30 14.81 -1.37
CA GLN A 86 8.58 15.45 -1.67
C GLN A 86 8.97 15.32 -3.15
N THR A 87 8.71 14.17 -3.76
CA THR A 87 9.02 13.90 -5.18
C THR A 87 7.80 14.06 -6.09
N GLY A 88 6.59 13.98 -5.55
CA GLY A 88 5.33 13.92 -6.29
C GLY A 88 5.09 12.59 -7.01
N VAL A 89 5.96 11.58 -6.78
CA VAL A 89 5.83 10.26 -7.40
C VAL A 89 4.75 9.46 -6.70
N SER A 90 3.93 8.76 -7.49
CA SER A 90 2.91 7.83 -6.99
C SER A 90 3.16 6.42 -7.48
N ILE A 91 2.92 5.43 -6.63
CA ILE A 91 2.95 4.01 -7.00
C ILE A 91 1.70 3.27 -6.49
N LEU A 92 1.25 2.28 -7.27
CA LEU A 92 0.24 1.33 -6.81
C LEU A 92 0.92 0.17 -6.08
N VAL A 93 0.45 -0.13 -4.88
CA VAL A 93 0.96 -1.19 -3.99
C VAL A 93 -0.16 -2.15 -3.63
N THR A 94 0.11 -3.45 -3.68
CA THR A 94 -0.78 -4.47 -3.11
C THR A 94 -0.38 -4.79 -1.67
N ALA A 95 -1.30 -4.65 -0.73
CA ALA A 95 -1.06 -5.00 0.67
C ALA A 95 -1.25 -6.52 0.88
N ILE A 96 -0.21 -7.19 1.39
CA ILE A 96 -0.16 -8.66 1.55
C ILE A 96 0.19 -9.12 2.96
N ASP A 97 0.60 -8.20 3.83
CA ASP A 97 0.96 -8.53 5.20
C ASP A 97 0.53 -7.45 6.20
N HIS A 98 0.61 -7.76 7.48
CA HIS A 98 0.47 -6.79 8.55
C HIS A 98 1.78 -5.99 8.72
N THR A 99 1.66 -4.68 8.93
CA THR A 99 2.71 -3.89 9.60
C THR A 99 2.08 -3.11 10.74
N LEU A 100 2.88 -2.72 11.73
CA LEU A 100 2.38 -2.00 12.91
C LEU A 100 1.95 -0.55 12.59
N ASP A 101 2.64 0.11 11.67
CA ASP A 101 2.45 1.51 11.34
C ASP A 101 2.61 1.73 9.84
N GLY A 102 1.65 2.45 9.24
CA GLY A 102 1.59 2.78 7.81
C GLY A 102 1.84 1.58 6.89
N PHE A 103 2.95 1.62 6.14
CA PHE A 103 3.35 0.64 5.15
C PHE A 103 4.79 0.14 5.36
N ASN A 104 5.01 -1.14 5.05
CA ASN A 104 6.35 -1.73 4.97
C ASN A 104 6.48 -2.44 3.63
N LEU A 105 7.18 -1.82 2.67
CA LEU A 105 7.18 -2.18 1.26
C LEU A 105 8.39 -3.05 0.89
N SER A 106 8.40 -3.61 -0.31
CA SER A 106 9.67 -4.05 -0.91
C SER A 106 10.59 -2.84 -1.09
N GLN A 107 11.91 -3.08 -1.04
CA GLN A 107 12.86 -1.99 -1.26
C GLN A 107 12.72 -1.42 -2.67
N GLU A 108 12.50 -2.26 -3.68
CA GLU A 108 12.27 -1.81 -5.05
C GLU A 108 11.03 -0.91 -5.19
N ALA A 109 9.98 -1.14 -4.39
CA ALA A 109 8.80 -0.29 -4.38
C ALA A 109 9.10 1.05 -3.70
N LEU A 110 9.77 1.06 -2.55
CA LEU A 110 10.13 2.29 -1.86
C LEU A 110 11.12 3.12 -2.69
N ASP A 111 12.05 2.48 -3.40
CA ASP A 111 12.97 3.14 -4.32
C ASP A 111 12.22 3.81 -5.47
N LYS A 112 11.22 3.15 -6.07
CA LYS A 112 10.37 3.81 -7.09
C LYS A 112 9.63 5.02 -6.54
N LEU A 113 9.16 4.95 -5.30
CA LEU A 113 8.42 6.03 -4.64
C LEU A 113 9.32 7.23 -4.27
N THR A 114 10.59 6.96 -3.99
CA THR A 114 11.58 7.94 -3.48
C THR A 114 12.62 8.37 -4.53
N ASP A 115 12.43 7.99 -5.79
CA ASP A 115 13.38 8.24 -6.90
C ASP A 115 14.78 7.64 -6.64
N GLY A 116 14.80 6.42 -6.09
CA GLY A 116 15.99 5.61 -5.81
C GLY A 116 16.65 5.88 -4.45
N ASN A 117 15.94 6.49 -3.50
CA ASN A 117 16.47 6.91 -2.20
C ASN A 117 15.90 6.12 -1.02
N ALA A 118 15.43 4.87 -1.20
CA ALA A 118 14.74 4.12 -0.14
C ALA A 118 15.53 4.03 1.17
N VAL A 119 16.85 3.83 1.08
CA VAL A 119 17.73 3.72 2.26
C VAL A 119 17.84 5.04 3.04
N PHE A 120 17.67 6.18 2.38
CA PHE A 120 17.74 7.50 3.00
C PHE A 120 16.38 7.97 3.51
N ASP A 121 15.30 7.60 2.81
CA ASP A 121 13.92 8.02 3.09
C ASP A 121 13.12 6.95 3.87
N ASP A 122 13.78 5.91 4.38
CA ASP A 122 13.16 4.91 5.24
C ASP A 122 12.51 5.61 6.44
N ASN A 123 11.19 5.46 6.58
CA ASN A 123 10.35 6.05 7.63
C ASN A 123 9.89 7.51 7.42
N CYS A 124 9.87 7.99 6.18
CA CYS A 124 9.22 9.24 5.80
C CYS A 124 7.68 9.17 5.86
N GLU A 125 7.02 10.33 5.79
CA GLU A 125 5.55 10.46 5.73
C GLU A 125 5.06 10.53 4.27
N TYR A 126 4.01 9.79 3.93
CA TYR A 126 3.48 9.56 2.58
C TYR A 126 1.96 9.66 2.59
N SER A 127 1.36 10.26 1.57
CA SER A 127 -0.10 10.37 1.46
C SER A 127 -0.68 9.23 0.63
N ASN A 128 -1.76 8.60 1.11
CA ASN A 128 -2.53 7.60 0.39
C ASN A 128 -3.78 8.17 -0.31
#